data_AF-A0A935ZLL0-F1
#
_entry.id   AF-A0A935ZLL0-F1
#
_cell.length_a   1.000
_cell.length_b   1.000
_cell.length_c   1.000
_cell.angle_alpha   90.00
_cell.angle_beta   90.00
_cell.angle_gamma   90.00
#
_symmetry.space_group_name_H-M   'P 1'
#
loop_
_entity.id
_entity.type
_entity.pdbx_description
1 polymer ?
#
loop_
_entity_poly.entity_id
_entity_poly.type
_entity_poly.pdbx_seq_one_letter_code
_entity_poly.pdbx_strand_id
1 'polypeptide(L)'
;MNAAWRWLQRQGGILVTPRQTLVAMAPDEGARDGTWALLAWLAATSVYALVEVTARLVALRSFDALLLGAADVAIALLAPYVATFAIELVLGRTRSHRAGTLLAPMIAVGAIGHLLIANGAWRPAGAWLPPLLAGLAALGWAFAVRAAIEPRKVAT
;
A
#
# COMPACT_ATOMS: atom_id res chain seq x y z
N MET A 1 6.94 -21.71 7.80
CA MET A 1 5.89 -20.74 7.45
C MET A 1 6.48 -19.60 6.63
N ASN A 2 5.95 -19.37 5.43
CA ASN A 2 6.49 -18.48 4.39
C ASN A 2 6.33 -17.01 4.79
N ALA A 3 7.23 -16.13 4.33
CA ALA A 3 7.25 -14.71 4.71
C ALA A 3 5.96 -13.96 4.33
N ALA A 4 5.40 -14.26 3.15
CA ALA A 4 4.15 -13.68 2.66
C ALA A 4 2.94 -14.01 3.57
N TRP A 5 2.85 -15.25 4.04
CA TRP A 5 1.76 -15.67 4.93
C TRP A 5 1.80 -14.94 6.28
N ARG A 6 2.99 -14.80 6.87
CA ARG A 6 3.19 -13.99 8.08
C ARG A 6 2.80 -12.53 7.86
N TRP A 7 3.15 -11.96 6.72
CA TRP A 7 2.76 -10.59 6.36
C TRP A 7 1.24 -10.46 6.27
N LEU A 8 0.56 -11.38 5.57
CA LEU A 8 -0.91 -11.37 5.44
C LEU A 8 -1.61 -11.45 6.80
N GLN A 9 -1.19 -12.37 7.68
CA GLN A 9 -1.76 -12.49 9.02
C GLN A 9 -1.63 -11.17 9.82
N ARG A 10 -0.46 -10.51 9.72
CA ARG A 10 -0.26 -9.20 10.36
C ARG A 10 -1.16 -8.13 9.77
N GLN A 11 -1.27 -8.03 8.45
CA GLN A 11 -2.12 -7.01 7.84
C GLN A 11 -3.61 -7.22 8.20
N GLY A 12 -4.06 -8.47 8.29
CA GLY A 12 -5.38 -8.79 8.82
C GLY A 12 -5.57 -8.27 10.26
N GLY A 13 -4.60 -8.54 11.14
CA GLY A 13 -4.60 -8.00 12.50
C GLY A 13 -4.56 -6.47 12.57
N ILE A 14 -3.83 -5.81 11.66
CA ILE A 14 -3.74 -4.34 11.58
C ILE A 14 -5.07 -3.71 11.18
N LEU A 15 -5.85 -4.37 10.32
CA LEU A 15 -7.17 -3.89 9.90
C LEU A 15 -8.24 -4.10 10.99
N VAL A 16 -8.16 -5.18 11.77
CA VAL A 16 -9.18 -5.54 12.76
C VAL A 16 -8.85 -5.00 14.16
N THR A 17 -7.63 -5.24 14.65
CA THR A 17 -7.18 -4.89 16.01
C THR A 17 -5.80 -4.19 15.95
N PRO A 18 -5.70 -2.99 15.36
CA PRO A 18 -4.41 -2.38 15.05
C PRO A 18 -3.49 -2.18 16.25
N ARG A 19 -4.02 -1.65 17.36
CA ARG A 19 -3.22 -1.34 18.55
C ARG A 19 -2.64 -2.60 19.19
N GLN A 20 -3.46 -3.64 19.33
CA GLN A 20 -3.03 -4.91 19.91
C GLN A 20 -2.00 -5.60 19.00
N THR A 21 -2.24 -5.59 17.68
CA THR A 21 -1.31 -6.16 16.70
C THR A 21 0.04 -5.45 16.75
N LEU A 22 0.08 -4.12 16.80
CA LEU A 22 1.32 -3.36 16.85
C LEU A 22 2.11 -3.57 18.14
N VAL A 23 1.42 -3.66 19.29
CA VAL A 23 2.05 -3.94 20.60
C VAL A 23 2.63 -5.36 20.64
N ALA A 24 1.99 -6.32 19.97
CA ALA A 24 2.44 -7.71 19.95
C ALA A 24 3.64 -7.96 19.01
N MET A 25 3.98 -7.03 18.12
CA MET A 25 5.07 -7.21 17.17
C MET A 25 6.44 -7.01 17.83
N ALA A 26 7.41 -7.88 17.53
CA ALA A 26 8.79 -7.67 17.96
C ALA A 26 9.40 -6.41 17.30
N PRO A 27 10.38 -5.71 17.91
CA PRO A 27 10.87 -4.39 17.46
C PRO A 27 11.39 -4.30 16.02
N ASP A 28 11.88 -5.42 15.47
CA ASP A 28 12.43 -5.56 14.12
C ASP A 28 11.41 -6.09 13.09
N GLU A 29 10.28 -6.64 13.54
CA GLU A 29 9.20 -7.05 12.65
C GLU A 29 8.61 -5.83 11.91
N GLY A 30 8.04 -6.05 10.73
CA GLY A 30 7.39 -4.98 9.98
C GLY A 30 8.31 -4.05 9.19
N ALA A 31 9.62 -4.04 9.44
CA ALA A 31 10.57 -3.16 8.75
C ALA A 31 10.61 -3.33 7.22
N ARG A 32 10.24 -4.52 6.72
CA ARG A 32 10.18 -4.84 5.28
C ARG A 32 8.74 -4.94 4.75
N ASP A 33 7.74 -4.56 5.55
CA ASP A 33 6.34 -4.66 5.14
C ASP A 33 6.02 -3.70 3.99
N GLY A 34 6.81 -2.64 3.82
CA GLY A 34 6.65 -1.68 2.71
C GLY A 34 6.75 -2.34 1.34
N THR A 35 7.69 -3.26 1.12
CA THR A 35 7.83 -3.98 -0.15
C THR A 35 6.59 -4.84 -0.44
N TRP A 36 6.10 -5.57 0.55
CA TRP A 36 4.90 -6.40 0.40
C TRP A 36 3.64 -5.54 0.21
N ALA A 37 3.56 -4.40 0.89
CA ALA A 37 2.48 -3.44 0.72
C ALA A 37 2.44 -2.85 -0.70
N LEU A 38 3.60 -2.52 -1.29
CA LEU A 38 3.71 -2.07 -2.67
C LEU A 38 3.22 -3.13 -3.66
N LEU A 39 3.66 -4.38 -3.48
CA LEU A 39 3.22 -5.50 -4.32
C LEU A 39 1.71 -5.73 -4.20
N ALA A 40 1.17 -5.69 -2.98
CA ALA A 40 -0.26 -5.84 -2.74
C ALA A 40 -1.07 -4.67 -3.30
N TRP A 41 -0.55 -3.44 -3.26
CA TRP A 41 -1.18 -2.28 -3.90
C TRP A 41 -1.28 -2.44 -5.41
N LEU A 42 -0.18 -2.84 -6.07
CA LEU A 42 -0.17 -3.12 -7.50
C LEU A 42 -1.18 -4.23 -7.85
N ALA A 43 -1.17 -5.32 -7.08
CA ALA A 43 -2.11 -6.42 -7.25
C ALA A 43 -3.58 -6.01 -6.99
N ALA A 44 -3.83 -5.01 -6.14
CA ALA A 44 -5.18 -4.54 -5.86
C ALA A 44 -5.72 -3.58 -6.93
N THR A 45 -4.86 -2.80 -7.56
CA THR A 45 -5.27 -1.62 -8.35
C THR A 45 -4.89 -1.69 -9.83
N SER A 46 -3.96 -2.57 -10.20
CA SER A 46 -3.32 -2.55 -11.53
C SER A 46 -3.47 -3.86 -12.31
N VAL A 47 -4.25 -4.84 -11.83
CA VAL A 47 -4.38 -6.15 -12.52
C VAL A 47 -4.89 -5.99 -13.94
N TYR A 48 -5.97 -5.22 -14.15
CA TYR A 48 -6.52 -5.02 -15.49
C TYR A 48 -5.56 -4.23 -16.40
N ALA A 49 -4.91 -3.19 -15.88
CA ALA A 49 -3.91 -2.42 -16.63
C ALA A 49 -2.70 -3.29 -17.02
N LEU A 50 -2.22 -4.13 -16.12
CA LEU A 50 -1.13 -5.07 -16.40
C LEU A 50 -1.52 -6.10 -17.47
N VAL A 51 -2.75 -6.62 -17.43
CA VAL A 51 -3.28 -7.52 -18.47
C VAL A 51 -3.33 -6.81 -19.81
N GLU A 52 -3.83 -5.57 -19.85
CA GLU A 52 -3.95 -4.79 -21.09
C GLU A 52 -2.57 -4.43 -21.69
N VAL A 53 -1.63 -3.99 -20.87
CA VAL A 53 -0.24 -3.72 -21.28
C VAL A 53 0.43 -4.99 -21.81
N THR A 54 0.23 -6.12 -21.12
CA THR A 54 0.79 -7.41 -21.56
C THR A 54 0.19 -7.84 -22.90
N ALA A 55 -1.12 -7.68 -23.09
CA ALA A 55 -1.78 -7.98 -24.36
C ALA A 55 -1.25 -7.09 -25.50
N ARG A 56 -1.04 -5.79 -25.24
CA ARG A 56 -0.44 -4.85 -26.20
C ARG A 56 1.00 -5.23 -26.54
N LEU A 57 1.83 -5.59 -25.55
CA LEU A 57 3.21 -6.02 -25.76
C LEU A 57 3.30 -7.29 -26.61
N VAL A 58 2.43 -8.27 -26.34
CA VAL A 58 2.38 -9.51 -27.12
C VAL A 58 1.93 -9.23 -28.56
N ALA A 59 0.94 -8.35 -28.75
CA ALA A 59 0.38 -8.04 -30.06
C ALA A 59 1.31 -7.17 -30.92
N LEU A 60 1.89 -6.11 -30.35
CA LEU A 60 2.66 -5.10 -31.09
C LEU A 60 4.15 -5.38 -31.12
N ARG A 61 4.68 -6.16 -30.15
CA ARG A 61 6.13 -6.40 -29.94
C ARG A 61 6.98 -5.13 -30.03
N SER A 62 6.42 -3.99 -29.63
CA SER A 62 7.05 -2.68 -29.80
C SER A 62 7.67 -2.19 -28.50
N PHE A 63 8.82 -1.51 -28.63
CA PHE A 63 9.51 -0.88 -27.50
C PHE A 63 8.66 0.24 -26.85
N ASP A 64 7.85 0.94 -27.64
CA ASP A 64 6.95 1.99 -27.14
C ASP A 64 5.88 1.46 -26.20
N ALA A 65 5.31 0.27 -26.48
CA ALA A 65 4.34 -0.36 -25.59
C ALA A 65 4.99 -0.76 -24.24
N LEU A 66 6.28 -1.08 -24.25
CA LEU A 66 7.05 -1.38 -23.03
C LEU A 66 7.26 -0.11 -22.21
N LEU A 67 7.65 1.00 -22.85
CA LEU A 67 7.86 2.29 -22.18
C LEU A 67 6.56 2.83 -21.57
N LEU A 68 5.45 2.78 -22.31
CA LEU A 68 4.14 3.22 -21.80
C LEU A 68 3.68 2.35 -20.62
N GLY A 69 3.83 1.03 -20.73
CA GLY A 69 3.52 0.12 -19.63
C GLY A 69 4.36 0.38 -18.37
N ALA A 70 5.66 0.68 -18.55
CA ALA A 70 6.54 1.04 -17.44
C ALA A 70 6.12 2.37 -16.78
N ALA A 71 5.71 3.36 -17.59
CA ALA A 71 5.19 4.63 -17.09
C ALA A 71 3.92 4.45 -16.26
N ASP A 72 2.98 3.62 -16.72
CA ASP A 72 1.73 3.34 -15.99
C ASP A 72 2.01 2.68 -14.63
N VAL A 73 2.93 1.72 -14.58
CA VAL A 73 3.36 1.10 -13.32
C VAL A 73 4.03 2.13 -12.40
N ALA A 74 4.92 2.98 -12.93
CA ALA A 74 5.57 4.02 -12.14
C ALA A 74 4.55 5.02 -11.56
N ILE A 75 3.55 5.41 -12.33
CA ILE A 75 2.45 6.28 -11.88
C ILE A 75 1.61 5.58 -10.80
N ALA A 76 1.30 4.29 -10.97
CA ALA A 76 0.54 3.52 -9.98
C ALA A 76 1.27 3.40 -8.62
N LEU A 77 2.61 3.41 -8.64
CA LEU A 77 3.46 3.40 -7.45
C LEU A 77 3.57 4.75 -6.75
N LEU A 78 3.18 5.85 -7.41
CA LEU A 78 3.28 7.19 -6.81
C LEU A 78 2.43 7.31 -5.55
N ALA A 79 1.19 6.79 -5.58
CA ALA A 79 0.27 6.86 -4.46
C ALA A 79 0.84 6.19 -3.18
N PRO A 80 1.25 4.90 -3.19
CA PRO A 80 1.78 4.27 -1.99
C PRO A 80 3.12 4.88 -1.54
N TYR A 81 3.93 5.41 -2.47
CA TYR A 81 5.16 6.11 -2.11
C TYR A 81 4.87 7.41 -1.33
N VAL A 82 3.96 8.24 -1.85
CA VAL A 82 3.52 9.47 -1.18
C VAL A 82 2.85 9.16 0.16
N ALA A 83 2.01 8.13 0.23
CA ALA A 83 1.37 7.72 1.49
C ALA A 83 2.40 7.26 2.52
N THR A 84 3.40 6.47 2.11
CA THR A 84 4.49 6.02 2.99
C THR A 84 5.22 7.22 3.56
N PHE A 85 5.63 8.16 2.71
CA PHE A 85 6.29 9.38 3.14
C PHE A 85 5.44 10.19 4.12
N ALA A 86 4.15 10.39 3.84
CA ALA A 86 3.24 11.10 4.74
C ALA A 86 3.11 10.40 6.10
N ILE A 87 3.04 9.06 6.12
CA ILE A 87 3.01 8.26 7.35
C ILE A 87 4.32 8.42 8.12
N GLU A 88 5.48 8.39 7.44
CA GLU A 88 6.78 8.59 8.09
C GLU A 88 6.88 9.96 8.77
N LEU A 89 6.33 11.02 8.16
CA LEU A 89 6.25 12.35 8.77
C LEU A 89 5.40 12.32 10.05
N VAL A 90 4.25 11.65 10.02
CA VAL A 90 3.35 11.53 11.18
C VAL A 90 3.99 10.71 12.31
N LEU A 91 4.63 9.60 11.97
CA LEU A 91 5.26 8.71 12.94
C LEU A 91 6.53 9.32 13.55
N GLY A 92 7.30 10.04 12.74
CA GLY A 92 8.63 10.54 13.05
C GLY A 92 9.71 9.47 12.92
N ARG A 93 10.98 9.91 12.93
CA ARG A 93 12.16 9.07 12.63
C ARG A 93 12.31 7.81 13.51
N THR A 94 11.84 7.85 14.76
CA THR A 94 11.97 6.70 15.68
C THR A 94 10.94 5.60 15.42
N ARG A 95 9.83 5.92 14.73
CA ARG A 95 8.70 5.00 14.49
C ARG A 95 8.49 4.69 13.00
N SER A 96 9.20 5.38 12.09
CA SER A 96 9.08 5.21 10.63
C SER A 96 9.33 3.79 10.13
N HIS A 97 10.07 2.97 10.88
CA HIS A 97 10.31 1.56 10.56
C HIS A 97 9.01 0.73 10.44
N ARG A 98 7.85 1.24 10.89
CA ARG A 98 6.53 0.60 10.73
C ARG A 98 5.65 1.20 9.63
N ALA A 99 6.13 2.23 8.91
CA ALA A 99 5.29 2.97 7.97
C ALA A 99 4.64 2.04 6.92
N GLY A 100 5.40 1.06 6.41
CA GLY A 100 4.89 0.09 5.44
C GLY A 100 3.74 -0.79 5.95
N THR A 101 3.73 -1.14 7.24
CA THR A 101 2.64 -1.91 7.87
C THR A 101 1.34 -1.09 7.95
N LEU A 102 1.45 0.24 8.02
CA LEU A 102 0.29 1.13 8.10
C LEU A 102 -0.33 1.44 6.73
N LEU A 103 0.18 0.86 5.66
CA LEU A 103 -0.43 0.93 4.33
C LEU A 103 -1.60 -0.04 4.15
N ALA A 104 -1.83 -0.99 5.07
CA ALA A 104 -2.93 -1.95 4.94
C ALA A 104 -4.31 -1.32 4.70
N PRO A 105 -4.72 -0.24 5.41
CA PRO A 105 -5.99 0.44 5.13
C PRO A 105 -6.04 1.04 3.73
N MET A 106 -4.93 1.60 3.25
CA MET A 106 -4.82 2.10 1.88
C MET A 106 -5.05 0.96 0.88
N ILE A 107 -4.41 -0.20 1.07
CA ILE A 107 -4.57 -1.35 0.18
C ILE A 107 -6.03 -1.83 0.18
N ALA A 108 -6.66 -1.92 1.36
CA ALA A 108 -8.06 -2.34 1.49
C ALA A 108 -9.02 -1.36 0.79
N VAL A 109 -8.89 -0.06 1.05
CA VAL A 109 -9.73 0.97 0.42
C VAL A 109 -9.48 1.05 -1.09
N GLY A 110 -8.21 0.92 -1.53
CA GLY A 110 -7.84 0.88 -2.94
C GLY A 110 -8.46 -0.32 -3.66
N ALA A 111 -8.37 -1.52 -3.08
CA ALA A 111 -9.00 -2.73 -3.62
C ALA A 111 -10.52 -2.60 -3.72
N ILE A 112 -11.17 -2.13 -2.65
CA ILE A 112 -12.63 -1.91 -2.63
C ILE A 112 -13.03 -0.87 -3.68
N GLY A 113 -12.34 0.26 -3.73
CA GLY A 113 -12.60 1.32 -4.71
C GLY A 113 -12.46 0.82 -6.14
N HIS A 114 -11.41 0.04 -6.42
CA HIS A 114 -11.17 -0.56 -7.73
C HIS A 114 -12.28 -1.55 -8.11
N LEU A 115 -12.71 -2.41 -7.17
CA LEU A 115 -13.84 -3.33 -7.38
C LEU A 115 -15.16 -2.60 -7.64
N LEU A 116 -15.44 -1.52 -6.91
CA LEU A 116 -16.66 -0.72 -7.09
C LEU A 116 -16.69 -0.04 -8.47
N ILE A 117 -15.54 0.44 -8.93
CA ILE A 117 -15.40 1.04 -10.27
C ILE A 117 -15.55 -0.02 -11.36
N ALA A 118 -14.87 -1.16 -11.22
CA ALA A 118 -14.92 -2.25 -12.20
C ALA A 118 -16.34 -2.81 -12.40
N ASN A 119 -17.16 -2.86 -11.34
CA ASN A 119 -18.55 -3.32 -11.40
C ASN A 119 -19.55 -2.18 -11.72
N GLY A 120 -19.07 -0.96 -11.98
CA GLY A 120 -19.93 0.19 -12.28
C GLY A 120 -20.75 0.74 -11.11
N ALA A 121 -20.55 0.22 -9.90
CA ALA A 121 -21.23 0.66 -8.68
C ALA A 121 -20.75 2.05 -8.21
N TRP A 122 -19.57 2.48 -8.65
CA TRP A 122 -19.03 3.80 -8.36
C TRP A 122 -18.36 4.41 -9.59
N ARG A 123 -18.66 5.68 -9.86
CA ARG A 123 -18.01 6.48 -10.91
C ARG A 123 -17.38 7.72 -10.27
N PRO A 124 -16.11 7.68 -9.88
CA PRO A 124 -15.47 8.81 -9.23
C PRO A 124 -15.38 10.00 -10.18
N ALA A 125 -15.48 11.21 -9.63
CA ALA A 125 -15.36 12.46 -10.40
C ALA A 125 -13.98 12.62 -11.07
N GLY A 126 -12.96 11.90 -10.59
CA GLY A 126 -11.63 11.86 -11.21
C GLY A 126 -10.82 10.64 -10.76
N ALA A 127 -9.85 10.24 -11.59
CA ALA A 127 -8.99 9.07 -11.34
C ALA A 127 -8.10 9.21 -10.08
N TRP A 128 -7.88 10.43 -9.60
CA TRP A 128 -7.11 10.72 -8.38
C TRP A 128 -7.88 10.48 -7.08
N LEU A 129 -9.20 10.38 -7.14
CA LEU A 129 -10.03 10.30 -5.93
C LEU A 129 -9.87 8.96 -5.18
N PRO A 130 -9.93 7.78 -5.82
CA PRO A 130 -9.68 6.52 -5.13
C PRO A 130 -8.31 6.43 -4.40
N PRO A 131 -7.17 6.76 -5.05
CA PRO A 131 -5.88 6.71 -4.37
C PRO A 131 -5.77 7.77 -3.26
N LEU A 132 -6.42 8.93 -3.40
CA LEU A 132 -6.48 9.92 -2.32
C LEU A 132 -7.22 9.38 -1.09
N LEU A 133 -8.41 8.81 -1.27
CA LEU A 133 -9.19 8.23 -0.16
C LEU A 133 -8.41 7.10 0.53
N ALA A 134 -7.75 6.26 -0.26
CA ALA A 134 -6.90 5.20 0.25
C ALA A 134 -5.71 5.75 1.08
N GLY A 135 -5.02 6.77 0.57
CA GLY A 135 -3.94 7.45 1.28
C GLY A 135 -4.40 8.12 2.58
N LEU A 136 -5.55 8.81 2.56
CA LEU A 136 -6.15 9.42 3.73
C LEU A 136 -6.53 8.38 4.79
N ALA A 137 -7.06 7.22 4.37
CA ALA A 137 -7.37 6.12 5.28
C ALA A 137 -6.11 5.61 6.00
N ALA A 138 -5.01 5.38 5.28
CA ALA A 138 -3.75 4.97 5.90
C ALA A 138 -3.15 6.05 6.81
N LEU A 139 -3.22 7.33 6.41
CA LEU A 139 -2.73 8.44 7.22
C LEU A 139 -3.54 8.60 8.51
N GLY A 140 -4.86 8.53 8.43
CA GLY A 140 -5.75 8.53 9.60
C GLY A 140 -5.47 7.36 10.53
N TRP A 141 -5.21 6.17 9.96
CA TRP A 141 -4.79 5.00 10.72
C TRP A 141 -3.48 5.25 11.46
N ALA A 142 -2.49 5.83 10.78
CA ALA A 142 -1.20 6.14 11.38
C ALA A 142 -1.33 7.10 12.57
N PHE A 143 -2.15 8.15 12.46
CA PHE A 143 -2.45 9.02 13.60
C PHE A 143 -3.09 8.26 14.77
N ALA A 144 -4.08 7.41 14.49
CA ALA A 144 -4.85 6.69 15.51
C ALA A 144 -4.02 5.67 16.31
N VAL A 145 -2.96 5.13 15.70
CA VAL A 145 -2.15 4.03 16.26
C VAL A 145 -0.72 4.44 16.60
N ARG A 146 -0.30 5.68 16.30
CA ARG A 146 1.05 6.20 16.54
C ARG A 146 1.57 5.90 17.95
N ALA A 147 0.73 6.08 18.96
CA ALA A 147 1.09 5.88 20.37
C ALA A 147 1.36 4.41 20.73
N ALA A 148 0.80 3.46 19.96
CA ALA A 148 1.01 2.03 20.16
C ALA A 148 2.32 1.51 19.53
N ILE A 149 3.05 2.35 18.79
CA ILE A 149 4.31 1.97 18.14
C ILE A 149 5.47 2.34 19.04
N GLU A 150 6.23 1.34 19.45
CA GLU A 150 7.45 1.54 20.23
C GLU A 150 8.52 2.30 19.42
N PRO A 151 9.16 3.33 20.01
CA PRO A 151 10.30 3.99 19.38
C PRO A 151 11.47 3.01 19.25
N ARG A 152 12.06 2.90 18.05
CA ARG A 152 13.32 2.17 17.88
C ARG A 152 14.41 2.89 18.67
N LYS A 153 15.09 2.17 19.57
CA LYS A 153 16.31 2.66 20.24
C LYS A 153 17.38 2.88 19.16
N VAL A 154 17.77 4.13 18.95
CA VAL A 154 18.88 4.45 18.06
C VAL A 154 20.14 4.12 18.86
N ALA A 155 20.93 3.15 18.42
CA ALA A 155 22.27 2.95 18.97
C ALA A 155 23.07 4.22 18.66
N THR A 156 23.39 4.97 19.72
CA THR A 156 24.32 6.11 19.70
C THR A 156 25.74 5.62 19.58
#